data_AF-A0A958DG43-F1
#
_entry.id   AF-A0A958DG43-F1
#
_cell.length_a   1.000
_cell.length_b   1.000
_cell.length_c   1.000
_cell.angle_alpha   90.00
_cell.angle_beta   90.00
_cell.angle_gamma   90.00
#
_symmetry.space_group_name_H-M   'P 1'
#
loop_
_entity.id
_entity.type
_entity.pdbx_description
1 polymer ?
#
loop_
_entity_poly.entity_id
_entity_poly.type
_entity_poly.pdbx_seq_one_letter_code
_entity_poly.pdbx_strand_id
1 'polypeptide(L)'
;QPLRIGGRGDFISGGSAKAYLGYGPLNYVSSDEGVSSHNKLNFRDAIPDGTVFHFRAIGSDRQIEELKKCLLLVHLFGGIGSRSRRAWGSLAVSGADIIPEWQKGTPIGEWFGNALTRIWSSHERPSRKTDILTYSSFTAESQIRISNPYHSYSEAMNDFYRQFKRTRLYNRNDGASSPPIARSDHDLEFRDSPRSNIDLTDVPRRLAFGMPYYPKSLRNHWEIEYRGFNADPGDKGIDRRASPLFLKIFQGPDRKLYAVSLFLKAQFFGDSNIKIGKDVRGKHLPFPDWTAVEAFLNHREWKTVALP
;
A
#
# COMPACT_ATOMS: atom_id res chain seq x y z
N GLN A 1 -12.24 0.88 25.77
CA GLN A 1 -13.42 0.87 24.89
C GLN A 1 -12.94 1.04 23.45
N PRO A 2 -13.59 0.43 22.44
CA PRO A 2 -13.19 0.62 21.04
C PRO A 2 -13.30 2.09 20.64
N LEU A 3 -12.36 2.55 19.81
CA LEU A 3 -12.42 3.88 19.20
C LEU A 3 -13.39 3.83 18.02
N ARG A 4 -14.35 4.76 17.97
CA ARG A 4 -15.25 4.88 16.81
C ARG A 4 -14.61 5.77 15.76
N ILE A 5 -14.29 5.20 14.61
CA ILE A 5 -13.67 5.95 13.50
C ILE A 5 -14.68 6.16 12.36
N GLY A 6 -14.88 7.41 11.97
CA GLY A 6 -15.84 7.84 10.95
C GLY A 6 -17.26 8.12 11.47
N GLY A 7 -18.15 8.61 10.60
CA GLY A 7 -19.53 8.99 10.96
C GLY A 7 -19.59 10.26 11.83
N ARG A 8 -20.59 10.38 12.72
CA ARG A 8 -20.72 11.46 13.73
C ARG A 8 -19.72 11.36 14.91
N GLY A 9 -18.72 10.48 14.83
CA GLY A 9 -17.64 10.31 15.82
C GLY A 9 -16.45 11.24 15.54
N ASP A 10 -15.22 10.74 15.67
CA ASP A 10 -14.00 11.46 15.23
C ASP A 10 -14.16 11.92 13.78
N PHE A 11 -14.39 13.22 13.58
CA PHE A 11 -14.60 13.80 12.26
C PHE A 11 -13.30 13.72 11.45
N ILE A 12 -13.21 12.71 10.59
CA ILE A 12 -12.15 12.66 9.57
C ILE A 12 -12.62 13.51 8.38
N SER A 13 -11.99 14.66 8.21
CA SER A 13 -12.27 15.54 7.08
C SER A 13 -12.02 14.84 5.74
N GLY A 14 -12.92 15.06 4.78
CA GLY A 14 -12.71 14.67 3.40
C GLY A 14 -11.41 15.27 2.86
N GLY A 15 -10.66 14.50 2.08
CA GLY A 15 -9.36 14.95 1.55
C GLY A 15 -8.20 14.92 2.55
N SER A 16 -8.41 14.51 3.80
CA SER A 16 -7.32 14.27 4.75
C SER A 16 -6.53 12.99 4.42
N ALA A 17 -5.29 12.91 4.93
CA ALA A 17 -4.46 11.71 4.80
C ALA A 17 -5.13 10.46 5.35
N LYS A 18 -5.77 10.59 6.53
CA LYS A 18 -6.50 9.49 7.17
C LYS A 18 -7.64 9.00 6.27
N ALA A 19 -8.46 9.90 5.71
CA ALA A 19 -9.54 9.53 4.79
C ALA A 19 -9.02 8.86 3.52
N TYR A 20 -7.95 9.39 2.93
CA TYR A 20 -7.40 8.90 1.67
C TYR A 20 -6.76 7.51 1.81
N LEU A 21 -5.92 7.33 2.82
CA LEU A 21 -5.21 6.08 3.09
C LEU A 21 -6.12 5.01 3.72
N GLY A 22 -7.14 5.46 4.46
CA GLY A 22 -8.15 4.63 5.09
C GLY A 22 -9.46 4.51 4.30
N TYR A 23 -9.50 4.92 3.02
CA TYR A 23 -10.70 4.85 2.19
C TYR A 23 -11.30 3.44 2.20
N GLY A 24 -12.62 3.29 2.38
CA GLY A 24 -13.32 2.01 2.47
C GLY A 24 -13.70 1.65 3.90
N PRO A 25 -12.74 1.42 4.83
CA PRO A 25 -13.04 1.31 6.25
C PRO A 25 -13.53 2.61 6.90
N LEU A 26 -13.00 3.75 6.44
CA LEU A 26 -13.30 5.06 7.01
C LEU A 26 -14.30 5.82 6.16
N ASN A 27 -15.32 6.36 6.82
CA ASN A 27 -16.30 7.25 6.23
C ASN A 27 -15.89 8.71 6.49
N TYR A 28 -16.07 9.56 5.48
CA TYR A 28 -15.84 10.99 5.59
C TYR A 28 -17.18 11.72 5.57
N VAL A 29 -17.31 12.71 6.46
CA VAL A 29 -18.43 13.64 6.45
C VAL A 29 -18.06 14.76 5.49
N SER A 30 -18.81 14.92 4.39
CA SER A 30 -18.61 16.05 3.50
C SER A 30 -19.20 17.29 4.17
N SER A 31 -18.36 18.13 4.78
CA SER A 31 -18.67 19.55 4.88
C SER A 31 -18.38 20.15 3.48
N ASP A 32 -19.44 20.43 2.74
CA ASP A 32 -19.47 21.38 1.61
C ASP A 32 -18.84 21.09 0.24
N GLU A 33 -18.20 19.93 -0.01
CA GLU A 33 -17.78 19.59 -1.39
C GLU A 33 -18.15 18.16 -1.81
N GLY A 34 -19.29 18.04 -2.52
CA GLY A 34 -19.53 17.19 -3.70
C GLY A 34 -19.19 15.68 -3.73
N VAL A 35 -18.62 15.07 -2.69
CA VAL A 35 -18.23 13.65 -2.70
C VAL A 35 -19.11 12.90 -1.70
N SER A 36 -20.18 12.27 -2.20
CA SER A 36 -21.00 11.38 -1.39
C SER A 36 -20.26 10.05 -1.20
N SER A 37 -19.73 9.79 -0.01
CA SER A 37 -19.59 8.39 0.40
C SER A 37 -21.01 7.87 0.67
N HIS A 38 -21.39 6.74 0.06
CA HIS A 38 -22.69 6.09 0.26
C HIS A 38 -22.97 5.67 1.74
N ASN A 39 -22.06 5.97 2.68
CA ASN A 39 -22.04 5.45 4.05
C ASN A 39 -21.80 6.53 5.12
N LYS A 40 -22.23 7.78 4.89
CA LYS A 40 -22.02 8.92 5.83
C LYS A 40 -22.47 8.68 7.29
N LEU A 41 -23.37 7.72 7.52
CA LEU A 41 -23.91 7.39 8.85
C LEU A 41 -23.22 6.18 9.51
N ASN A 42 -22.37 5.46 8.79
CA ASN A 42 -21.74 4.26 9.33
C ASN A 42 -20.46 4.64 10.10
N PHE A 43 -20.24 4.05 11.27
CA PHE A 43 -18.96 4.09 11.98
C PHE A 43 -18.38 2.68 12.02
N ARG A 44 -17.08 2.56 12.23
CA ARG A 44 -16.45 1.28 12.55
C ARG A 44 -15.75 1.36 13.88
N ASP A 45 -15.95 0.34 14.69
CA ASP A 45 -15.16 0.15 15.89
C ASP A 45 -13.74 -0.25 15.49
N ALA A 46 -12.76 0.40 16.13
CA ALA A 46 -11.35 0.14 15.94
C ALA A 46 -10.67 -0.05 17.29
N ILE A 47 -9.57 -0.80 17.25
CA ILE A 47 -8.68 -0.95 18.39
C ILE A 47 -7.93 0.38 18.57
N PRO A 48 -7.98 1.01 19.75
CA PRO A 48 -7.22 2.24 20.03
C PRO A 48 -5.71 2.04 19.89
N ASP A 49 -4.99 3.12 19.59
CA ASP A 49 -3.54 3.14 19.63
C ASP A 49 -3.01 2.84 21.05
N GLY A 50 -1.80 2.29 21.12
CA GLY A 50 -1.20 1.85 22.39
C GLY A 50 -1.81 0.58 22.99
N THR A 51 -2.84 -0.01 22.38
CA THR A 51 -3.37 -1.30 22.82
C THR A 51 -2.30 -2.39 22.68
N VAL A 52 -2.02 -3.10 23.78
CA VAL A 52 -1.07 -4.21 23.83
C VAL A 52 -1.80 -5.54 23.77
N PHE A 53 -1.29 -6.45 22.94
CA PHE A 53 -1.78 -7.82 22.84
C PHE A 53 -0.67 -8.78 23.27
N HIS A 54 -1.03 -9.76 24.08
CA HIS A 54 -0.14 -10.87 24.44
C HIS A 54 -0.62 -12.13 23.74
N PHE A 55 0.31 -12.87 23.16
CA PHE A 55 0.04 -14.21 22.65
C PHE A 55 1.16 -15.15 23.10
N ARG A 56 0.84 -16.44 23.21
CA ARG A 56 1.79 -17.51 23.49
C ARG A 56 1.81 -18.45 22.30
N ALA A 57 3.00 -18.73 21.78
CA ALA A 57 3.21 -19.74 20.75
C ALA A 57 3.80 -21.01 21.37
N ILE A 58 3.44 -22.17 20.82
CA ILE A 58 3.95 -23.48 21.22
C ILE A 58 4.33 -24.20 19.92
N GLY A 59 5.54 -24.74 19.86
CA GLY A 59 6.10 -25.42 18.69
C GLY A 59 7.50 -25.95 18.96
N SER A 60 8.12 -26.57 17.97
CA SER A 60 9.54 -26.94 18.06
C SER A 60 10.45 -25.71 18.04
N ASP A 61 11.70 -25.85 18.50
CA ASP A 61 12.68 -24.75 18.50
C ASP A 61 12.81 -24.11 17.12
N ARG A 62 12.85 -24.93 16.05
CA ARG A 62 12.88 -24.43 14.67
C ARG A 62 11.65 -23.58 14.34
N GLN A 63 10.44 -24.03 14.70
CA GLN A 63 9.21 -23.27 14.43
C GLN A 63 9.18 -21.95 15.21
N ILE A 64 9.67 -21.97 16.46
CA ILE A 64 9.77 -20.76 17.29
C ILE A 64 10.77 -19.77 16.69
N GLU A 65 11.93 -20.22 16.21
CA GLU A 65 12.90 -19.33 15.55
C GLU A 65 12.35 -18.74 14.24
N GLU A 66 11.65 -19.52 13.41
CA GLU A 66 10.97 -19.00 12.22
C GLU A 66 9.87 -17.98 12.58
N LEU A 67 9.13 -18.23 13.66
CA LEU A 67 8.16 -17.27 14.17
C LEU A 67 8.84 -15.97 14.62
N LYS A 68 10.00 -16.02 15.30
CA LYS A 68 10.74 -14.81 15.69
C LYS A 68 11.16 -13.99 14.46
N LYS A 69 11.67 -14.64 13.41
CA LYS A 69 11.97 -13.97 12.12
C LYS A 69 10.72 -13.31 11.53
N CYS A 70 9.59 -14.01 11.53
CA CYS A 70 8.31 -13.48 11.06
C CYS A 70 7.85 -12.27 11.88
N LEU A 71 7.94 -12.35 13.20
CA LEU A 71 7.59 -11.26 14.11
C LEU A 71 8.51 -10.05 13.92
N LEU A 72 9.79 -10.26 13.65
CA LEU A 72 10.70 -9.17 13.29
C LEU A 72 10.28 -8.50 11.97
N LEU A 73 9.90 -9.27 10.94
CA LEU A 73 9.33 -8.72 9.70
C LEU A 73 8.04 -7.94 9.96
N VAL A 74 7.16 -8.43 10.83
CA VAL A 74 5.93 -7.72 11.24
C VAL A 74 6.27 -6.43 11.98
N HIS A 75 7.28 -6.45 12.85
CA HIS A 75 7.78 -5.27 13.56
C HIS A 75 8.35 -4.22 12.62
N LEU A 76 9.01 -4.63 11.54
CA LEU A 76 9.67 -3.74 10.58
C LEU A 76 8.73 -3.22 9.47
N PHE A 77 7.77 -4.03 9.02
CA PHE A 77 6.95 -3.73 7.82
C PHE A 77 5.47 -4.05 7.96
N GLY A 78 5.08 -4.80 8.99
CA GLY A 78 3.73 -5.32 9.15
C GLY A 78 2.78 -4.40 9.91
N GLY A 79 1.52 -4.82 9.84
CA GLY A 79 0.39 -4.28 10.57
C GLY A 79 -0.80 -5.23 10.44
N ILE A 80 -1.82 -5.04 11.26
CA ILE A 80 -3.02 -5.89 11.28
C ILE A 80 -4.28 -5.10 10.92
N GLY A 81 -5.29 -5.82 10.44
CA GLY A 81 -6.60 -5.25 10.14
C GLY A 81 -6.72 -4.61 8.77
N SER A 82 -7.83 -3.91 8.58
CA SER A 82 -8.16 -3.29 7.29
C SER A 82 -7.15 -2.20 6.93
N ARG A 83 -6.71 -2.18 5.66
CA ARG A 83 -5.75 -1.21 5.13
C ARG A 83 -4.38 -1.24 5.82
N SER A 84 -3.96 -2.37 6.39
CA SER A 84 -2.66 -2.54 7.03
C SER A 84 -1.45 -2.13 6.18
N ARG A 85 -1.55 -2.30 4.86
CA ARG A 85 -0.51 -1.88 3.90
C ARG A 85 -0.50 -0.39 3.57
N ARG A 86 -1.41 0.38 4.17
CA ARG A 86 -1.50 1.84 4.07
C ARG A 86 -1.23 2.48 5.44
N ALA A 87 -0.33 1.86 6.22
CA ALA A 87 0.12 2.25 7.55
C ALA A 87 -0.92 2.16 8.69
N TRP A 88 -2.20 1.90 8.40
CA TRP A 88 -3.21 1.61 9.41
C TRP A 88 -2.86 0.34 10.21
N GLY A 89 -3.17 0.31 11.50
CA GLY A 89 -2.90 -0.88 12.33
C GLY A 89 -1.42 -1.29 12.38
N SER A 90 -0.50 -0.32 12.23
CA SER A 90 0.93 -0.57 12.39
C SER A 90 1.22 -1.16 13.77
N LEU A 91 1.96 -2.26 13.83
CA LEU A 91 2.29 -2.94 15.08
C LEU A 91 3.77 -2.76 15.48
N ALA A 92 4.03 -2.66 16.77
CA ALA A 92 5.34 -2.89 17.34
C ALA A 92 5.35 -4.26 18.03
N VAL A 93 6.42 -5.03 17.86
CA VAL A 93 6.64 -6.27 18.61
C VAL A 93 7.62 -5.95 19.72
N SER A 94 7.33 -6.41 20.93
CA SER A 94 8.22 -6.35 22.08
C SER A 94 8.75 -7.74 22.39
N GLY A 95 10.06 -7.86 22.61
CA GLY A 95 10.73 -9.11 22.98
C GLY A 95 12.24 -8.96 22.78
N ALA A 96 13.01 -9.10 23.86
CA ALA A 96 14.46 -8.84 23.83
C ALA A 96 15.23 -9.80 22.91
N ASP A 97 14.70 -11.01 22.70
CA ASP A 97 15.26 -12.01 21.82
C ASP A 97 14.84 -11.85 20.35
N ILE A 98 13.83 -11.02 20.06
CA ILE A 98 13.34 -10.75 18.70
C ILE A 98 13.94 -9.44 18.16
N ILE A 99 13.88 -8.37 18.96
CA ILE A 99 14.28 -7.03 18.54
C ILE A 99 15.77 -6.84 18.83
N PRO A 100 16.61 -6.51 17.83
CA PRO A 100 18.02 -6.22 18.07
C PRO A 100 18.19 -5.03 19.02
N GLU A 101 19.17 -5.14 19.92
CA GLU A 101 19.56 -4.03 20.77
C GLU A 101 19.96 -2.81 19.94
N TRP A 102 19.59 -1.64 20.43
CA TRP A 102 20.00 -0.39 19.81
C TRP A 102 21.13 0.23 20.61
N GLN A 103 22.27 0.38 19.94
CA GLN A 103 23.39 1.11 20.49
C GLN A 103 23.14 2.60 20.31
N LYS A 104 23.29 3.35 21.40
CA LYS A 104 23.06 4.81 21.39
C LYS A 104 23.97 5.46 20.35
N GLY A 105 23.37 6.21 19.42
CA GLY A 105 24.09 6.90 18.35
C GLY A 105 24.08 6.15 17.01
N THR A 106 23.70 4.87 16.97
CA THR A 106 23.53 4.15 15.70
C THR A 106 22.41 4.79 14.86
N PRO A 107 22.70 5.24 13.63
CA PRO A 107 21.69 5.76 12.72
C PRO A 107 20.57 4.74 12.47
N ILE A 108 19.32 5.21 12.39
CA ILE A 108 18.17 4.33 12.26
C ILE A 108 18.26 3.38 11.05
N GLY A 109 18.78 3.84 9.91
CA GLY A 109 18.92 3.02 8.71
C GLY A 109 19.93 1.89 8.87
N GLU A 110 21.00 2.11 9.64
CA GLU A 110 22.00 1.09 9.96
C GLU A 110 21.42 0.05 10.93
N TRP A 111 20.76 0.50 12.00
CA TRP A 111 20.06 -0.40 12.91
C TRP A 111 19.01 -1.24 12.17
N PHE A 112 18.27 -0.63 11.25
CA PHE A 112 17.27 -1.33 10.43
C PHE A 112 17.91 -2.39 9.54
N GLY A 113 19.06 -2.07 8.90
CA GLY A 113 19.86 -3.05 8.15
C GLY A 113 20.33 -4.21 9.03
N ASN A 114 20.82 -3.93 10.23
CA ASN A 114 21.25 -4.95 11.20
C ASN A 114 20.07 -5.80 11.70
N ALA A 115 18.86 -5.24 11.80
CA ALA A 115 17.67 -6.02 12.11
C ALA A 115 17.37 -7.02 10.99
N LEU A 116 17.52 -6.59 9.74
CA LEU A 116 17.29 -7.42 8.57
C LEU A 116 18.29 -8.60 8.47
N THR A 117 19.54 -8.44 8.90
CA THR A 117 20.51 -9.55 8.90
C THR A 117 20.13 -10.69 9.85
N ARG A 118 19.24 -10.46 10.84
CA ARG A 118 18.71 -11.53 11.71
C ARG A 118 17.65 -12.40 11.03
N ILE A 119 17.08 -11.93 9.92
CA ILE A 119 16.00 -12.63 9.20
C ILE A 119 16.60 -13.70 8.27
N TRP A 120 17.75 -13.41 7.69
CA TRP A 120 18.37 -14.21 6.65
C TRP A 120 19.64 -14.91 7.13
N SER A 121 19.77 -16.18 6.78
CA SER A 121 21.02 -16.94 6.99
C SER A 121 21.87 -16.94 5.72
N SER A 122 23.05 -17.56 5.76
CA SER A 122 23.84 -17.81 4.54
C SER A 122 23.06 -18.62 3.48
N HIS A 123 22.09 -19.43 3.91
CA HIS A 123 21.30 -20.32 3.05
C HIS A 123 19.88 -19.80 2.74
N GLU A 124 19.42 -18.78 3.46
CA GLU A 124 18.08 -18.20 3.32
C GLU A 124 18.24 -16.72 3.00
N ARG A 125 18.42 -16.36 1.72
CA ARG A 125 18.63 -14.96 1.28
C ARG A 125 17.57 -14.51 0.28
N PRO A 126 17.33 -13.19 0.13
CA PRO A 126 16.51 -12.68 -0.96
C PRO A 126 16.96 -13.23 -2.31
N SER A 127 16.00 -13.56 -3.17
CA SER A 127 16.31 -14.14 -4.47
C SER A 127 17.11 -13.14 -5.31
N ARG A 128 18.22 -13.60 -5.89
CA ARG A 128 19.01 -12.82 -6.87
C ARG A 128 18.44 -12.94 -8.29
N LYS A 129 17.34 -13.68 -8.48
CA LYS A 129 16.66 -13.73 -9.77
C LYS A 129 16.17 -12.32 -10.11
N THR A 130 16.46 -11.91 -11.34
CA THR A 130 16.04 -10.63 -11.92
C THR A 130 14.65 -10.71 -12.54
N ASP A 131 14.14 -11.93 -12.78
CA ASP A 131 12.79 -12.12 -13.29
C ASP A 131 11.77 -11.68 -12.24
N ILE A 132 10.77 -10.93 -12.69
CA ILE A 132 9.66 -10.53 -11.83
C ILE A 132 8.90 -11.79 -11.39
N LEU A 133 8.88 -12.05 -10.09
CA LEU A 133 8.23 -13.23 -9.50
C LEU A 133 6.71 -13.08 -9.48
N THR A 134 5.99 -14.20 -9.51
CA THR A 134 4.51 -14.23 -9.51
C THR A 134 3.88 -13.80 -8.18
N TYR A 135 4.64 -13.85 -7.08
CA TYR A 135 4.20 -13.47 -5.75
C TYR A 135 5.15 -12.46 -5.11
N SER A 136 4.63 -11.67 -4.16
CA SER A 136 5.42 -10.64 -3.47
C SER A 136 6.40 -11.30 -2.51
N SER A 137 7.70 -11.13 -2.77
CA SER A 137 8.77 -11.69 -1.96
C SER A 137 10.00 -10.80 -2.00
N PHE A 138 10.90 -10.96 -1.04
CA PHE A 138 12.18 -10.27 -1.04
C PHE A 138 13.06 -10.77 -2.20
N THR A 139 13.49 -9.83 -3.03
CA THR A 139 14.39 -10.04 -4.19
C THR A 139 15.43 -8.92 -4.23
N ALA A 140 16.41 -9.02 -5.12
CA ALA A 140 17.35 -7.92 -5.38
C ALA A 140 16.68 -6.61 -5.84
N GLU A 141 15.44 -6.68 -6.37
CA GLU A 141 14.67 -5.50 -6.78
C GLU A 141 13.79 -4.92 -5.66
N SER A 142 13.76 -5.56 -4.49
CA SER A 142 12.97 -5.07 -3.37
C SER A 142 13.55 -3.77 -2.84
N GLN A 143 12.68 -2.78 -2.60
CA GLN A 143 13.10 -1.46 -2.17
C GLN A 143 12.56 -1.15 -0.78
N ILE A 144 13.46 -0.71 0.11
CA ILE A 144 13.12 -0.20 1.42
C ILE A 144 13.46 1.28 1.48
N ARG A 145 12.51 2.08 1.96
CA ARG A 145 12.67 3.51 2.21
C ARG A 145 12.27 3.86 3.64
N ILE A 146 13.09 4.66 4.30
CA ILE A 146 12.82 5.18 5.64
C ILE A 146 12.94 6.70 5.66
N SER A 147 11.96 7.38 6.24
CA SER A 147 11.97 8.84 6.37
C SER A 147 12.93 9.34 7.45
N ASN A 148 13.04 10.66 7.56
CA ASN A 148 13.45 11.32 8.82
C ASN A 148 12.39 11.08 9.92
N PRO A 149 12.74 11.25 11.21
CA PRO A 149 11.78 11.04 12.29
C PRO A 149 10.66 12.10 12.28
N TYR A 150 9.48 11.69 12.72
CA TYR A 150 8.29 12.53 12.93
C TYR A 150 7.93 12.60 14.42
N HIS A 151 7.21 13.65 14.80
CA HIS A 151 6.75 13.85 16.17
C HIS A 151 5.46 13.09 16.47
N SER A 152 4.65 12.80 15.43
CA SER A 152 3.36 12.14 15.60
C SER A 152 3.05 11.16 14.48
N TYR A 153 2.16 10.21 14.78
CA TYR A 153 1.60 9.28 13.78
C TYR A 153 0.90 10.04 12.65
N SER A 154 0.22 11.15 12.97
CA SER A 154 -0.50 11.95 11.98
C SER A 154 0.44 12.65 10.99
N GLU A 155 1.60 13.13 11.45
CA GLU A 155 2.62 13.71 10.57
C GLU A 155 3.16 12.67 9.58
N ALA A 156 3.51 11.47 10.07
CA ALA A 156 3.99 10.39 9.22
C ALA A 156 2.91 9.94 8.19
N MET A 157 1.63 9.85 8.61
CA MET A 157 0.51 9.57 7.69
C MET A 157 0.36 10.66 6.63
N ASN A 158 0.46 11.93 7.04
CA ASN A 158 0.39 13.06 6.13
C ASN A 158 1.50 13.01 5.09
N ASP A 159 2.68 12.52 5.45
CA ASP A 159 3.77 12.38 4.50
C ASP A 159 3.47 11.35 3.40
N PHE A 160 2.99 10.16 3.77
CA PHE A 160 2.50 9.17 2.80
C PHE A 160 1.41 9.75 1.90
N TYR A 161 0.48 10.50 2.47
CA TYR A 161 -0.58 11.14 1.69
C TYR A 161 -0.04 12.17 0.70
N ARG A 162 0.88 13.04 1.12
CA ARG A 162 1.52 14.01 0.22
C ARG A 162 2.22 13.31 -0.94
N GLN A 163 2.85 12.16 -0.70
CA GLN A 163 3.46 11.38 -1.79
C GLN A 163 2.42 10.82 -2.74
N PHE A 164 1.36 10.19 -2.24
CA PHE A 164 0.26 9.78 -3.14
C PHE A 164 -0.34 10.95 -3.91
N LYS A 165 -0.51 12.11 -3.27
CA LYS A 165 -1.01 13.31 -3.93
C LYS A 165 -0.07 13.74 -5.07
N ARG A 166 1.24 13.76 -4.81
CA ARG A 166 2.29 14.09 -5.79
C ARG A 166 2.48 13.05 -6.89
N THR A 167 1.97 11.84 -6.71
CA THR A 167 2.11 10.78 -7.73
C THR A 167 0.82 10.59 -8.54
N ARG A 168 -0.34 10.49 -7.88
CA ARG A 168 -1.55 9.93 -8.50
C ARG A 168 -2.83 10.73 -8.30
N LEU A 169 -2.82 11.85 -7.56
CA LEU A 169 -4.04 12.64 -7.40
C LEU A 169 -4.17 13.66 -8.52
N TYR A 170 -5.19 13.51 -9.35
CA TYR A 170 -5.56 14.49 -10.36
C TYR A 170 -6.41 15.61 -9.73
N ASN A 171 -6.01 16.85 -9.96
CA ASN A 171 -6.75 18.05 -9.59
C ASN A 171 -7.70 18.42 -10.75
N ARG A 172 -9.02 18.29 -10.51
CA ARG A 172 -10.04 18.59 -11.52
C ARG A 172 -10.17 20.07 -11.86
N ASN A 173 -9.85 20.95 -10.91
CA ASN A 173 -9.95 22.39 -11.09
C ASN A 173 -8.71 22.95 -11.82
N ASP A 174 -7.57 22.29 -11.66
CA ASP A 174 -6.32 22.66 -12.31
C ASP A 174 -5.57 21.40 -12.74
N GLY A 175 -6.03 20.82 -13.85
CA GLY A 175 -5.42 19.65 -14.46
C GLY A 175 -3.94 19.87 -14.75
N ALA A 176 -3.53 21.08 -15.15
CA ALA A 176 -2.16 21.42 -15.51
C ALA A 176 -1.20 21.31 -14.31
N SER A 177 -1.63 21.71 -13.11
CA SER A 177 -0.86 21.56 -11.86
C SER A 177 -0.71 20.12 -11.37
N SER A 178 -1.51 19.19 -11.91
CA SER A 178 -1.51 17.80 -11.44
C SER A 178 -0.20 17.10 -11.76
N PRO A 179 0.22 16.09 -10.99
CA PRO A 179 1.40 15.31 -11.31
C PRO A 179 1.36 14.72 -12.72
N PRO A 180 2.51 14.58 -13.43
CA PRO A 180 2.54 14.02 -14.78
C PRO A 180 1.85 12.67 -14.91
N ILE A 181 2.05 11.75 -13.96
CA ILE A 181 1.40 10.44 -13.95
C ILE A 181 -0.11 10.57 -13.78
N ALA A 182 -0.56 11.41 -12.84
CA ALA A 182 -1.99 11.64 -12.61
C ALA A 182 -2.69 12.26 -13.83
N ARG A 183 -2.03 13.20 -14.52
CA ARG A 183 -2.53 13.77 -15.80
C ARG A 183 -2.61 12.71 -16.88
N SER A 184 -1.53 11.96 -17.10
CA SER A 184 -1.48 10.90 -18.11
C SER A 184 -2.58 9.87 -17.90
N ASP A 185 -2.77 9.41 -16.66
CA ASP A 185 -3.83 8.45 -16.34
C ASP A 185 -5.23 9.05 -16.54
N HIS A 186 -5.44 10.31 -16.16
CA HIS A 186 -6.71 11.00 -16.37
C HIS A 186 -7.02 11.18 -17.86
N ASP A 187 -6.04 11.64 -18.65
CA ASP A 187 -6.22 11.88 -20.09
C ASP A 187 -6.46 10.57 -20.83
N LEU A 188 -5.80 9.49 -20.42
CA LEU A 188 -6.05 8.13 -20.92
C LEU A 188 -7.51 7.72 -20.69
N GLU A 189 -8.04 7.92 -19.48
CA GLU A 189 -9.44 7.61 -19.15
C GLU A 189 -10.43 8.55 -19.85
N PHE A 190 -10.09 9.83 -19.99
CA PHE A 190 -10.92 10.81 -20.69
C PHE A 190 -10.99 10.54 -22.20
N ARG A 191 -9.91 10.02 -22.80
CA ARG A 191 -9.89 9.59 -24.22
C ARG A 191 -10.79 8.38 -24.48
N ASP A 192 -11.11 7.59 -23.46
CA ASP A 192 -12.12 6.54 -23.51
C ASP A 192 -13.51 7.05 -23.07
N SER A 193 -13.83 8.30 -23.43
CA SER A 193 -15.15 8.90 -23.23
C SER A 193 -15.98 8.89 -24.52
N PRO A 194 -17.31 9.00 -24.43
CA PRO A 194 -18.18 9.08 -25.62
C PRO A 194 -17.84 10.24 -26.56
N ARG A 195 -17.08 11.24 -26.11
CA ARG A 195 -16.78 12.48 -26.84
C ARG A 195 -15.53 12.39 -27.73
N SER A 196 -14.60 11.49 -27.44
CA SER A 196 -13.27 11.46 -28.08
C SER A 196 -13.14 10.43 -29.20
N ASN A 197 -14.05 9.45 -29.31
CA ASN A 197 -14.02 8.36 -30.30
C ASN A 197 -12.71 7.54 -30.37
N ILE A 198 -11.79 7.71 -29.41
CA ILE A 198 -10.49 7.02 -29.35
C ILE A 198 -10.61 5.78 -28.47
N ASP A 199 -10.07 4.66 -28.94
CA ASP A 199 -9.99 3.43 -28.17
C ASP A 199 -8.88 3.49 -27.11
N LEU A 200 -9.12 2.87 -25.96
CA LEU A 200 -8.11 2.70 -24.92
C LEU A 200 -6.94 1.84 -25.43
N THR A 201 -5.72 2.34 -25.31
CA THR A 201 -4.48 1.64 -25.74
C THR A 201 -3.62 1.15 -24.58
N ASP A 202 -3.90 1.60 -23.35
CA ASP A 202 -3.11 1.28 -22.15
C ASP A 202 -3.99 1.40 -20.89
N VAL A 203 -3.49 0.99 -19.73
CA VAL A 203 -4.16 1.14 -18.43
C VAL A 203 -3.52 2.20 -17.54
N PRO A 204 -4.28 2.82 -16.61
CA PRO A 204 -3.73 3.80 -15.69
C PRO A 204 -2.55 3.23 -14.88
N ARG A 205 -1.41 3.93 -14.88
CA ARG A 205 -0.19 3.52 -14.17
C ARG A 205 -0.41 3.44 -12.65
N ARG A 206 -1.34 4.25 -12.10
CA ARG A 206 -1.71 4.18 -10.68
C ARG A 206 -2.30 2.84 -10.24
N LEU A 207 -2.75 1.98 -11.15
CA LEU A 207 -3.12 0.60 -10.83
C LEU A 207 -1.95 -0.18 -10.23
N ALA A 208 -0.71 0.32 -10.38
CA ALA A 208 0.46 -0.25 -9.75
C ALA A 208 0.43 -0.30 -8.23
N PHE A 209 -0.39 0.56 -7.62
CA PHE A 209 -0.67 0.53 -6.19
C PHE A 209 -1.74 -0.50 -5.79
N GLY A 210 -2.03 -1.49 -6.64
CA GLY A 210 -3.05 -2.52 -6.45
C GLY A 210 -4.46 -2.06 -6.82
N MET A 211 -5.42 -2.99 -6.84
CA MET A 211 -6.78 -2.74 -7.33
C MET A 211 -7.82 -2.58 -6.21
N PRO A 212 -8.06 -1.35 -5.73
CA PRO A 212 -9.39 -0.95 -5.27
C PRO A 212 -9.99 0.14 -6.18
N TYR A 213 -9.22 0.64 -7.15
CA TYR A 213 -9.69 1.57 -8.16
C TYR A 213 -10.32 0.79 -9.30
N TYR A 214 -11.52 1.19 -9.66
CA TYR A 214 -12.33 0.56 -10.69
C TYR A 214 -12.30 1.46 -11.92
N PRO A 215 -11.32 1.30 -12.83
CA PRO A 215 -11.38 2.03 -14.08
C PRO A 215 -12.62 1.54 -14.82
N LYS A 216 -13.51 2.48 -15.07
CA LYS A 216 -14.75 2.26 -15.79
C LYS A 216 -14.70 3.15 -17.03
N SER A 217 -14.80 2.52 -18.18
CA SER A 217 -15.01 3.25 -19.43
C SER A 217 -16.29 4.08 -19.35
N LEU A 218 -16.19 5.36 -19.70
CA LEU A 218 -17.37 6.22 -19.80
C LEU A 218 -18.14 5.96 -21.10
N ARG A 219 -17.50 5.37 -22.13
CA ARG A 219 -18.12 5.08 -23.44
C ARG A 219 -18.69 3.67 -23.53
N ASN A 220 -17.87 2.68 -23.21
CA ASN A 220 -18.15 1.29 -23.54
C ASN A 220 -18.60 0.49 -22.30
N HIS A 221 -18.71 1.14 -21.14
CA HIS A 221 -19.07 0.55 -19.86
C HIS A 221 -18.26 -0.72 -19.52
N TRP A 222 -17.06 -0.84 -20.09
CA TRP A 222 -16.15 -1.91 -19.75
C TRP A 222 -15.55 -1.65 -18.38
N GLU A 223 -15.26 -2.75 -17.70
CA GLU A 223 -14.79 -2.82 -16.32
C GLU A 223 -13.60 -3.79 -16.33
N ILE A 224 -12.60 -3.61 -15.45
CA ILE A 224 -11.61 -4.67 -15.24
C ILE A 224 -12.34 -5.84 -14.61
N GLU A 225 -12.40 -6.96 -15.32
CA GLU A 225 -12.94 -8.20 -14.79
C GLU A 225 -11.98 -8.79 -13.76
N TYR A 226 -12.46 -8.95 -12.53
CA TYR A 226 -11.75 -9.68 -11.50
C TYR A 226 -12.69 -10.61 -10.73
N ARG A 227 -12.15 -11.73 -10.22
CA ARG A 227 -12.90 -12.68 -9.40
C ARG A 227 -13.46 -11.99 -8.16
N GLY A 228 -14.76 -12.16 -7.95
CA GLY A 228 -15.51 -11.60 -6.81
C GLY A 228 -16.32 -10.34 -7.10
N PHE A 229 -16.44 -9.89 -8.36
CA PHE A 229 -17.44 -8.88 -8.76
C PHE A 229 -18.76 -9.54 -9.19
N ASN A 230 -18.69 -10.56 -10.04
CA ASN A 230 -19.78 -11.50 -10.33
C ASN A 230 -19.23 -12.90 -10.07
N ALA A 231 -19.69 -13.57 -9.02
CA ALA A 231 -19.25 -14.92 -8.71
C ALA A 231 -19.99 -15.91 -9.62
N ASP A 232 -19.67 -15.92 -10.92
CA ASP A 232 -20.09 -17.02 -11.78
C ASP A 232 -19.19 -18.23 -11.47
N PRO A 233 -19.73 -19.41 -11.13
CA PRO A 233 -18.96 -20.57 -10.70
C PRO A 233 -17.94 -21.09 -11.73
N GLY A 234 -18.00 -20.63 -12.98
CA GLY A 234 -17.07 -20.96 -14.06
C GLY A 234 -16.12 -19.82 -14.46
N ASP A 235 -16.15 -18.67 -13.78
CA ASP A 235 -15.45 -17.47 -14.23
C ASP A 235 -13.92 -17.58 -14.02
N LYS A 236 -13.18 -17.49 -15.13
CA LYS A 236 -11.71 -17.46 -15.19
C LYS A 236 -11.15 -16.05 -14.99
N GLY A 237 -11.93 -15.11 -14.45
CA GLY A 237 -11.49 -13.75 -14.14
C GLY A 237 -10.18 -13.70 -13.34
N ILE A 238 -9.58 -12.52 -13.32
CA ILE A 238 -8.30 -12.29 -12.65
C ILE A 238 -8.54 -12.08 -11.14
N ASP A 239 -7.79 -12.71 -10.23
CA ASP A 239 -8.00 -12.46 -8.78
C ASP A 239 -7.73 -10.99 -8.41
N ARG A 240 -8.43 -10.40 -7.43
CA ARG A 240 -8.07 -9.04 -6.96
C ARG A 240 -6.68 -9.06 -6.33
N ARG A 241 -5.70 -8.40 -6.96
CA ARG A 241 -4.36 -8.25 -6.36
C ARG A 241 -4.27 -7.07 -5.42
N ALA A 242 -3.74 -7.44 -4.28
CA ALA A 242 -3.31 -6.65 -3.18
C ALA A 242 -2.00 -5.86 -3.58
N SER A 243 -1.88 -4.54 -3.33
CA SER A 243 -0.65 -3.76 -3.60
C SER A 243 0.66 -4.39 -3.07
N PRO A 244 1.75 -4.45 -3.88
CA PRO A 244 3.08 -4.87 -3.40
C PRO A 244 3.80 -3.84 -2.52
N LEU A 245 3.24 -2.65 -2.38
CA LEU A 245 3.78 -1.58 -1.54
C LEU A 245 3.15 -1.64 -0.15
N PHE A 246 3.98 -1.90 0.84
CA PHE A 246 3.67 -1.87 2.26
C PHE A 246 4.13 -0.55 2.84
N LEU A 247 3.20 0.16 3.47
CA LEU A 247 3.48 1.39 4.21
C LEU A 247 3.27 1.13 5.69
N LYS A 248 4.15 1.67 6.51
CA LYS A 248 4.12 1.50 7.95
C LYS A 248 4.57 2.76 8.65
N ILE A 249 3.95 3.04 9.80
CA ILE A 249 4.51 3.96 10.78
C ILE A 249 5.24 3.12 11.82
N PHE A 250 6.55 3.23 11.79
CA PHE A 250 7.47 2.44 12.58
C PHE A 250 7.95 3.26 13.78
N GLN A 251 7.85 2.72 14.99
CA GLN A 251 8.51 3.31 16.15
C GLN A 251 9.90 2.69 16.29
N GLY A 252 10.93 3.51 16.10
CA GLY A 252 12.30 3.09 16.26
C GLY A 252 12.67 2.78 17.71
N PRO A 253 13.79 2.08 17.94
CA PRO A 253 14.30 1.86 19.29
C PRO A 253 14.69 3.16 20.01
N ASP A 254 14.90 4.25 19.26
CA ASP A 254 15.09 5.62 19.76
C ASP A 254 13.78 6.32 20.16
N ARG A 255 12.66 5.57 20.12
CA ARG A 255 11.29 5.99 20.42
C ARG A 255 10.70 7.01 19.44
N LYS A 256 11.40 7.33 18.35
CA LYS A 256 10.87 8.23 17.31
C LYS A 256 10.03 7.46 16.32
N LEU A 257 9.18 8.19 15.59
CA LEU A 257 8.31 7.63 14.58
C LEU A 257 8.88 7.85 13.19
N TYR A 258 8.80 6.84 12.34
CA TYR A 258 9.33 6.85 10.98
C TYR A 258 8.26 6.36 10.01
N ALA A 259 8.18 6.99 8.84
CA ALA A 259 7.47 6.44 7.70
C ALA A 259 8.40 5.43 7.00
N VAL A 260 7.98 4.17 6.98
CA VAL A 260 8.70 3.07 6.33
C VAL A 260 7.87 2.57 5.16
N SER A 261 8.51 2.45 3.99
CA SER A 261 7.94 1.81 2.81
C SER A 261 8.76 0.60 2.42
N LEU A 262 8.07 -0.52 2.18
CA LEU A 262 8.64 -1.73 1.59
C LEU A 262 7.91 -2.02 0.28
N PHE A 263 8.66 -2.09 -0.81
CA PHE A 263 8.14 -2.49 -2.11
C PHE A 263 8.71 -3.85 -2.51
N LEU A 264 7.82 -4.85 -2.56
CA LEU A 264 8.13 -6.21 -3.00
C LEU A 264 7.66 -6.38 -4.45
N LYS A 265 8.51 -5.99 -5.40
CA LYS A 265 8.20 -6.06 -6.83
C LYS A 265 7.88 -7.50 -7.25
N ALA A 266 6.73 -7.66 -7.88
CA ALA A 266 6.20 -8.96 -8.30
C ALA A 266 5.08 -8.75 -9.34
N GLN A 267 4.83 -9.72 -10.21
CA GLN A 267 3.88 -9.65 -11.31
C GLN A 267 2.48 -9.25 -10.81
N PHE A 268 1.78 -8.41 -11.57
CA PHE A 268 0.42 -7.99 -11.22
C PHE A 268 -0.51 -9.15 -11.04
N PHE A 269 -0.52 -10.04 -12.02
CA PHE A 269 -1.22 -11.30 -12.00
C PHE A 269 -0.26 -12.27 -12.70
N GLY A 270 -0.47 -13.59 -12.61
CA GLY A 270 0.40 -14.58 -13.28
C GLY A 270 0.35 -14.53 -14.82
N ASP A 271 -0.11 -13.41 -15.40
CA ASP A 271 -0.26 -13.10 -16.81
C ASP A 271 0.46 -11.75 -17.07
N SER A 272 0.93 -11.53 -18.30
CA SER A 272 1.52 -10.27 -18.75
C SER A 272 0.47 -9.23 -19.15
N ASN A 273 -0.78 -9.64 -19.36
CA ASN A 273 -1.86 -8.77 -19.82
C ASN A 273 -3.08 -8.79 -18.90
N ILE A 274 -3.79 -7.66 -18.86
CA ILE A 274 -5.08 -7.49 -18.22
C ILE A 274 -6.20 -7.55 -19.26
N LYS A 275 -7.20 -8.39 -19.01
CA LYS A 275 -8.44 -8.35 -19.80
C LYS A 275 -9.28 -7.17 -19.34
N ILE A 276 -9.71 -6.40 -20.31
CA ILE A 276 -10.51 -5.20 -20.13
C ILE A 276 -11.81 -5.35 -20.90
N GLY A 277 -12.93 -5.29 -20.17
CA GLY A 277 -14.27 -5.34 -20.74
C GLY A 277 -14.91 -6.70 -20.86
N LYS A 278 -16.23 -6.65 -21.09
CA LYS A 278 -17.12 -7.80 -21.06
C LYS A 278 -17.12 -8.53 -22.40
N ASP A 279 -17.18 -9.86 -22.33
CA ASP A 279 -17.42 -10.78 -23.44
C ASP A 279 -16.38 -10.71 -24.59
N VAL A 280 -16.79 -11.13 -25.80
CA VAL A 280 -16.01 -11.19 -27.06
C VAL A 280 -15.45 -9.84 -27.53
N ARG A 281 -15.83 -8.72 -26.90
CA ARG A 281 -15.32 -7.38 -27.21
C ARG A 281 -14.24 -6.91 -26.23
N GLY A 282 -13.90 -7.74 -25.23
CA GLY A 282 -12.83 -7.45 -24.30
C GLY A 282 -11.47 -7.35 -25.00
N LYS A 283 -10.63 -6.43 -24.55
CA LYS A 283 -9.26 -6.26 -25.04
C LYS A 283 -8.26 -6.73 -23.99
N HIS A 284 -7.16 -7.31 -24.42
CA HIS A 284 -6.01 -7.57 -23.56
C HIS A 284 -5.04 -6.41 -23.69
N LEU A 285 -4.83 -5.67 -22.59
CA LEU A 285 -3.84 -4.60 -22.52
C LEU A 285 -2.68 -5.04 -21.62
N PRO A 286 -1.47 -4.51 -21.80
CA PRO A 286 -0.38 -4.80 -20.88
C PRO A 286 -0.70 -4.30 -19.47
N PHE A 287 -0.13 -4.95 -18.45
CA PHE A 287 -0.14 -4.40 -17.10
C PHE A 287 0.65 -3.08 -17.03
N PRO A 288 0.28 -2.17 -16.12
CA PRO A 288 1.08 -0.98 -15.91
C PRO A 288 2.47 -1.39 -15.43
N ASP A 289 3.48 -0.63 -15.82
CA ASP A 289 4.81 -0.75 -15.22
C ASP A 289 4.81 -0.26 -13.76
N TRP A 290 5.99 -0.27 -13.14
CA TRP A 290 6.18 0.15 -11.75
C TRP A 290 6.48 1.65 -11.59
N THR A 291 6.45 2.43 -12.68
CA THR A 291 6.84 3.85 -12.70
C THR A 291 6.09 4.66 -11.64
N ALA A 292 4.80 4.38 -11.43
CA ALA A 292 4.02 5.08 -10.41
C ALA A 292 4.49 4.78 -8.98
N VAL A 293 4.81 3.51 -8.68
CA VAL A 293 5.35 3.13 -7.36
C VAL A 293 6.75 3.69 -7.17
N GLU A 294 7.59 3.63 -8.20
CA GLU A 294 8.95 4.19 -8.18
C GLU A 294 8.94 5.71 -7.97
N ALA A 295 8.04 6.43 -8.65
CA ALA A 295 7.85 7.87 -8.44
C ALA A 295 7.40 8.19 -7.01
N PHE A 296 6.56 7.35 -6.40
CA PHE A 296 6.18 7.49 -4.99
C PHE A 296 7.36 7.26 -4.03
N LEU A 297 8.22 6.26 -4.32
CA LEU A 297 9.39 5.93 -3.50
C LEU A 297 10.55 6.93 -3.67
N ASN A 298 10.53 7.71 -4.76
CA ASN A 298 11.54 8.74 -5.04
C ASN A 298 11.29 10.04 -4.24
N HIS A 299 11.13 9.89 -2.92
CA HIS A 299 11.03 10.99 -1.98
C HIS A 299 12.44 11.41 -1.53
N ARG A 300 12.84 12.66 -1.79
CA ARG A 300 14.20 13.16 -1.50
C ARG A 300 14.66 12.98 -0.04
N GLU A 301 13.73 13.16 0.90
CA GLU A 301 14.01 13.01 2.34
C GLU A 301 14.00 11.56 2.83
N TRP A 302 13.61 10.59 2.00
CA TRP A 302 13.60 9.18 2.39
C TRP A 302 14.91 8.52 1.97
N LYS A 303 15.51 7.81 2.92
CA LYS A 303 16.77 7.10 2.74
C LYS A 303 16.50 5.67 2.29
N THR A 304 17.33 5.17 1.40
CA THR A 304 17.36 3.76 1.02
C THR A 304 17.99 2.93 2.13
N VAL A 305 17.35 1.82 2.49
CA VAL A 305 17.98 0.76 3.29
C VAL A 305 18.33 -0.39 2.35
N ALA A 306 19.60 -0.79 2.34
CA ALA A 306 20.06 -1.91 1.54
C ALA A 306 19.58 -3.23 2.15
N LEU A 307 19.23 -4.18 1.28
CA LEU A 307 19.09 -5.57 1.68
C LEU A 307 20.48 -6.20 1.81
N PRO A 308 20.70 -7.07 2.82
CA PRO A 308 21.97 -7.79 3.03
C PRO A 308 22.17 -8.95 2.03
#